data_AF-A0A480AI37-F1
#
_entry.id   AF-A0A480AI37-F1
#
_cell.length_a   1.000
_cell.length_b   1.000
_cell.length_c   1.000
_cell.angle_alpha   90.00
_cell.angle_beta   90.00
_cell.angle_gamma   90.00
#
_symmetry.space_group_name_H-M   'P 1'
#
loop_
_entity.id
_entity.type
_entity.pdbx_description
1 polymer ?
#
loop_
_entity_poly.entity_id
_entity_poly.type
_entity_poly.pdbx_seq_one_letter_code
_entity_poly.pdbx_strand_id
1 'polypeptide(L)'
;MYEESKKIIVIDNDVFSRNFILDCLQSEGYDTISAENGMMGLELIKQYLPDLVICDVVMPDMDGYTVLSNLREDSLTAIIPFIFLTAINTKESLRKAMELGADDYLTKPVTRNELLRAIAVRLQKQALFRYWYATNSHQLAPAQFLTTSVNCQSIFPIIPRLKNVFDYIEANYQEGITSSDVAEAVGYSSAYLTNQVAKQTGKAITAWIIERRMVAARALLKNTHQTIEEIAAKLGYQNTSHFSRQFSQHHGLSPAHWRKKHQLTSTSKNTKLQFIKNENNSPLAKPVPVVSGRGTSFK
;
A
#
# COMPACT_ATOMS: atom_id res chain seq x y z
N MET A 1 -1.07 39.98 20.11
CA MET A 1 -0.82 38.54 20.36
C MET A 1 0.59 38.27 19.88
N TYR A 2 1.49 37.84 20.75
CA TYR A 2 2.82 37.42 20.32
C TYR A 2 2.66 36.08 19.61
N GLU A 3 2.94 36.05 18.31
CA GLU A 3 2.98 34.81 17.56
C GLU A 3 4.14 33.98 18.11
N GLU A 4 3.85 32.75 18.53
CA GLU A 4 4.86 31.86 19.11
C GLU A 4 5.95 31.60 18.06
N SER A 5 7.21 31.88 18.43
CA SER A 5 8.34 31.77 17.50
C SER A 5 8.47 30.33 17.01
N LYS A 6 8.56 30.17 15.69
CA LYS A 6 8.66 28.85 15.06
C LYS A 6 10.04 28.25 15.29
N LYS A 7 10.05 27.00 15.77
CA LYS A 7 11.28 26.30 16.13
C LYS A 7 11.84 25.53 14.94
N ILE A 8 13.10 25.79 14.59
CA ILE A 8 13.79 25.15 13.46
C ILE A 8 15.07 24.48 13.94
N ILE A 9 15.22 23.20 13.62
CA ILE A 9 16.47 22.46 13.85
C ILE A 9 17.31 22.47 12.57
N VAL A 10 18.60 22.83 12.71
CA VAL A 10 19.58 22.82 11.62
C VAL A 10 20.63 21.75 11.92
N ILE A 11 20.72 20.74 11.05
CA ILE A 11 21.64 19.62 11.16
C ILE A 11 22.65 19.70 10.01
N ASP A 12 23.90 20.00 10.33
CA ASP A 12 24.97 20.14 9.34
C ASP A 12 26.30 19.94 10.07
N ASN A 13 27.23 19.15 9.54
CA ASN A 13 28.55 18.96 10.18
C ASN A 13 29.53 20.11 9.86
N ASP A 14 29.28 20.90 8.82
CA ASP A 14 30.08 22.08 8.50
C ASP A 14 29.65 23.28 9.35
N VAL A 15 30.55 23.73 10.23
CA VAL A 15 30.27 24.81 11.20
C VAL A 15 29.95 26.14 10.52
N PHE A 16 30.58 26.45 9.37
CA PHE A 16 30.37 27.73 8.68
C PHE A 16 29.00 27.76 7.99
N SER A 17 28.65 26.71 7.28
CA SER A 17 27.33 26.49 6.68
C SER A 17 26.26 26.52 7.76
N ARG A 18 26.44 25.76 8.85
CA ARG A 18 25.50 25.73 9.98
C ARG A 18 25.28 27.12 10.57
N ASN A 19 26.34 27.85 10.87
CA ASN A 19 26.23 29.21 11.43
C ASN A 19 25.57 30.19 10.47
N PHE A 20 25.90 30.15 9.17
CA PHE A 20 25.25 30.99 8.16
C PHE A 20 23.73 30.77 8.14
N ILE A 21 23.28 29.52 8.19
CA ILE A 21 21.84 29.19 8.23
C ILE A 21 21.24 29.73 9.54
N LEU A 22 21.86 29.46 10.69
CA LEU A 22 21.36 29.94 11.99
C LEU A 22 21.21 31.47 12.01
N ASP A 23 22.21 32.22 11.52
CA ASP A 23 22.17 33.68 11.44
C ASP A 23 21.02 34.16 10.56
N CYS A 24 20.83 33.53 9.39
CA CYS A 24 19.72 33.85 8.50
C CYS A 24 18.36 33.66 9.20
N LEU A 25 18.20 32.59 9.98
CA LEU A 25 16.96 32.26 10.66
C LEU A 25 16.70 33.15 11.88
N GLN A 26 17.70 33.36 12.73
CA GLN A 26 17.57 34.21 13.91
C GLN A 26 17.24 35.66 13.54
N SER A 27 17.81 36.16 12.42
CA SER A 27 17.49 37.49 11.91
C SER A 27 16.01 37.66 11.50
N GLU A 28 15.29 36.56 11.25
CA GLU A 28 13.86 36.53 10.92
C GLU A 28 12.99 36.15 12.13
N GLY A 29 13.58 36.03 13.32
CA GLY A 29 12.86 35.76 14.57
C GLY A 29 12.49 34.28 14.79
N TYR A 30 13.10 33.34 14.06
CA TYR A 30 12.96 31.91 14.32
C TYR A 30 13.76 31.49 15.57
N ASP A 31 13.19 30.57 16.36
CA ASP A 31 13.89 29.89 17.44
C ASP A 31 14.69 28.72 16.85
N THR A 32 16.02 28.77 16.95
CA THR A 32 16.89 27.81 16.26
C THR A 32 17.69 26.94 17.21
N ILE A 33 17.80 25.67 16.84
CA ILE A 33 18.65 24.69 17.53
C ILE A 33 19.58 24.06 16.50
N SER A 34 20.87 24.02 16.83
CA SER A 34 21.91 23.46 15.97
C SER A 34 22.27 22.03 16.37
N ALA A 35 22.50 21.16 15.39
CA ALA A 35 23.08 19.84 15.57
C ALA A 35 24.26 19.65 14.59
N GLU A 36 25.36 19.07 15.07
CA GLU A 36 26.57 18.88 14.28
C GLU A 36 26.64 17.52 13.55
N ASN A 37 25.70 16.61 13.83
CA ASN A 37 25.61 15.31 13.17
C ASN A 37 24.17 14.77 13.23
N GLY A 38 23.90 13.72 12.44
CA GLY A 38 22.58 13.12 12.33
C GLY A 38 22.06 12.51 13.64
N MET A 39 22.92 11.92 14.48
CA MET A 39 22.50 11.31 15.75
C MET A 39 21.98 12.36 16.73
N MET A 40 22.77 13.42 16.96
CA MET A 40 22.35 14.56 17.79
C MET A 40 21.08 15.21 17.21
N GLY A 41 21.00 15.34 15.89
CA GLY A 41 19.82 15.86 15.21
C GLY A 41 18.55 15.08 15.55
N LEU A 42 18.60 13.74 15.50
CA LEU A 42 17.46 12.87 15.84
C LEU A 42 17.04 13.01 17.30
N GLU A 43 18.00 13.08 18.23
CA GLU A 43 17.71 13.27 19.66
C GLU A 43 16.99 14.59 19.90
N LEU A 44 17.52 15.68 19.34
CA LEU A 44 16.96 17.02 19.47
C LEU A 44 15.57 17.12 18.81
N ILE A 45 15.37 16.49 17.65
CA ILE A 45 14.06 16.47 16.99
C ILE A 45 13.01 15.79 17.87
N LYS A 46 13.34 14.66 18.51
CA LYS A 46 12.42 13.96 19.42
C LYS A 46 12.17 14.74 20.71
N GLN A 47 13.18 15.43 21.21
CA GLN A 47 13.07 16.22 22.44
C GLN A 47 12.22 17.48 22.24
N TYR A 48 12.42 18.19 21.13
CA TYR A 48 11.86 19.54 20.94
C TYR A 48 10.70 19.60 19.94
N LEU A 49 10.45 18.55 19.16
CA LEU A 49 9.39 18.47 18.14
C LEU A 49 9.28 19.75 17.29
N PRO A 50 10.34 20.13 16.55
CA PRO A 50 10.41 21.40 15.85
C PRO A 50 9.32 21.55 14.79
N ASP A 51 9.06 22.80 14.39
CA ASP A 51 8.17 23.10 13.27
C ASP A 51 8.80 22.76 11.92
N LEU A 52 10.14 22.77 11.79
CA LEU A 52 10.85 22.41 10.56
C LEU A 52 12.27 21.90 10.85
N VAL A 53 12.77 21.01 9.99
CA VAL A 53 14.16 20.54 10.01
C VAL A 53 14.86 20.90 8.70
N ILE A 54 16.08 21.43 8.82
CA ILE A 54 17.02 21.62 7.71
C ILE A 54 18.18 20.68 7.96
N CYS A 55 18.54 19.85 6.97
CA CYS A 55 19.55 18.82 7.16
C CYS A 55 20.48 18.74 5.94
N ASP A 56 21.79 18.69 6.17
CA ASP A 56 22.72 18.24 5.14
C ASP A 56 22.53 16.74 4.89
N VAL A 57 22.79 16.32 3.66
CA VAL A 57 22.86 14.91 3.28
C VAL A 57 24.18 14.31 3.72
N VAL A 58 25.30 15.02 3.50
CA VAL A 58 26.65 14.47 3.69
C VAL A 58 27.12 14.78 5.11
N MET A 59 26.99 13.81 6.00
CA MET A 59 27.46 13.91 7.39
C MET A 59 28.15 12.61 7.81
N PRO A 60 29.12 12.67 8.74
CA PRO A 60 29.74 11.48 9.30
C PRO A 60 28.73 10.65 10.11
N ASP A 61 28.97 9.34 10.17
CA ASP A 61 28.22 8.31 10.91
C ASP A 61 26.78 8.07 10.46
N MET A 62 25.98 9.14 10.34
CA MET A 62 24.59 9.10 9.93
C MET A 62 24.30 10.19 8.90
N ASP A 63 23.99 9.77 7.67
CA ASP A 63 23.64 10.67 6.57
C ASP A 63 22.23 11.26 6.73
N GLY A 64 21.97 12.39 6.06
CA GLY A 64 20.67 13.05 6.14
C GLY A 64 19.51 12.21 5.61
N TYR A 65 19.76 11.27 4.70
CA TYR A 65 18.73 10.33 4.23
C TYR A 65 18.26 9.39 5.34
N THR A 66 19.19 8.94 6.18
CA THR A 66 18.91 8.10 7.34
C THR A 66 18.15 8.89 8.40
N VAL A 67 18.53 10.16 8.65
CA VAL A 67 17.78 11.06 9.54
C VAL A 67 16.32 11.19 9.07
N LEU A 68 16.09 11.54 7.80
CA LEU A 68 14.73 11.67 7.25
C LEU A 68 13.94 10.35 7.35
N SER A 69 14.57 9.22 7.05
CA SER A 69 13.92 7.90 7.13
C SER A 69 13.42 7.60 8.54
N ASN A 70 14.25 7.87 9.56
CA ASN A 70 13.88 7.70 10.97
C ASN A 70 12.69 8.60 11.34
N LEU A 71 12.68 9.86 10.89
CA LEU A 71 11.58 10.78 11.14
C LEU A 71 10.25 10.28 10.58
N ARG A 72 10.27 9.69 9.36
CA ARG A 72 9.07 9.19 8.67
C ARG A 72 8.51 7.90 9.28
N GLU A 73 9.31 7.18 10.05
CA GLU A 73 8.89 5.95 10.74
C GLU A 73 8.23 6.22 12.10
N ASP A 74 8.48 7.37 12.71
CA ASP A 74 7.84 7.78 13.97
C ASP A 74 6.64 8.70 13.73
N SER A 75 5.46 8.31 14.22
CA SER A 75 4.21 9.07 14.06
C SER A 75 4.26 10.50 14.61
N LEU A 76 5.09 10.78 15.62
CA LEU A 76 5.23 12.11 16.22
C LEU A 76 6.03 13.06 15.33
N THR A 77 6.97 12.54 14.56
CA THR A 77 7.89 13.33 13.73
C THR A 77 7.62 13.21 12.23
N ALA A 78 6.81 12.23 11.81
CA ALA A 78 6.59 11.89 10.40
C ALA A 78 6.00 13.05 9.58
N ILE A 79 5.32 14.00 10.21
CA ILE A 79 4.71 15.16 9.56
C ILE A 79 5.54 16.44 9.67
N ILE A 80 6.72 16.40 10.31
CA ILE A 80 7.60 17.56 10.40
C ILE A 80 8.17 17.84 9.01
N PRO A 81 8.01 19.07 8.47
CA PRO A 81 8.62 19.52 7.24
C PRO A 81 10.13 19.34 7.28
N PHE A 82 10.67 18.76 6.22
CA PHE A 82 12.09 18.43 6.13
C PHE A 82 12.69 18.95 4.83
N ILE A 83 13.68 19.83 4.95
CA ILE A 83 14.41 20.42 3.84
C ILE A 83 15.83 19.86 3.82
N PHE A 84 16.22 19.26 2.70
CA PHE A 84 17.63 19.01 2.46
C PHE A 84 18.34 20.30 2.03
N LEU A 85 19.52 20.56 2.58
CA LEU A 85 20.41 21.62 2.12
C LEU A 85 21.83 21.05 2.00
N THR A 86 22.27 20.78 0.78
CA THR A 86 23.50 19.99 0.56
C THR A 86 24.29 20.42 -0.67
N ALA A 87 25.58 20.06 -0.74
CA ALA A 87 26.40 20.29 -1.92
C ALA A 87 26.12 19.31 -3.09
N ILE A 88 25.41 18.20 -2.84
CA ILE A 88 25.07 17.24 -3.89
C ILE A 88 23.98 17.80 -4.79
N ASN A 89 24.20 17.83 -6.11
CA ASN A 89 23.27 18.38 -7.10
C ASN A 89 22.92 17.41 -8.24
N THR A 90 23.11 16.10 -8.02
CA THR A 90 22.81 15.09 -9.05
C THR A 90 21.32 14.77 -9.10
N LYS A 91 20.82 14.38 -10.28
CA LYS A 91 19.41 13.98 -10.45
C LYS A 91 19.04 12.78 -9.57
N GLU A 92 19.98 11.86 -9.37
CA GLU A 92 19.80 10.67 -8.55
C GLU A 92 19.62 11.02 -7.08
N SER A 93 20.39 11.99 -6.57
CA SER A 93 20.27 12.47 -5.18
C SER A 93 18.95 13.18 -4.93
N LEU A 94 18.54 14.07 -5.84
CA LEU A 94 17.24 14.74 -5.79
C LEU A 94 16.09 13.71 -5.83
N ARG A 95 16.17 12.73 -6.74
CA ARG A 95 15.18 11.66 -6.83
C ARG A 95 15.09 10.86 -5.52
N LYS A 96 16.24 10.49 -4.94
CA LYS A 96 16.28 9.77 -3.65
C LYS A 96 15.65 10.59 -2.53
N ALA A 97 15.95 11.88 -2.44
CA ALA A 97 15.34 12.78 -1.46
C ALA A 97 13.81 12.84 -1.59
N MET A 98 13.31 13.00 -2.82
CA MET A 98 11.87 13.00 -3.09
C MET A 98 11.21 11.65 -2.74
N GLU A 99 11.87 10.53 -3.03
CA GLU A 99 11.35 9.19 -2.73
C GLU A 99 11.21 8.92 -1.22
N LEU A 100 12.10 9.50 -0.41
CA LEU A 100 12.03 9.45 1.04
C LEU A 100 10.99 10.42 1.64
N GLY A 101 10.37 11.25 0.80
CA GLY A 101 9.34 12.21 1.22
C GLY A 101 9.93 13.47 1.85
N ALA A 102 11.08 13.95 1.36
CA ALA A 102 11.55 15.29 1.67
C ALA A 102 10.56 16.34 1.14
N ASP A 103 10.39 17.43 1.89
CA ASP A 103 9.49 18.50 1.51
C ASP A 103 10.16 19.50 0.56
N ASP A 104 11.49 19.66 0.65
CA ASP A 104 12.27 20.46 -0.28
C ASP A 104 13.73 19.98 -0.37
N TYR A 105 14.44 20.42 -1.40
CA TYR A 105 15.85 20.12 -1.65
C TYR A 105 16.55 21.35 -2.23
N LEU A 106 17.46 21.92 -1.45
CA LEU A 106 18.25 23.09 -1.81
C LEU A 106 19.73 22.70 -1.98
N THR A 107 20.38 23.27 -2.97
CA THR A 107 21.80 23.06 -3.23
C THR A 107 22.64 24.19 -2.65
N LYS A 108 23.76 23.86 -2.01
CA LYS A 108 24.78 24.82 -1.61
C LYS A 108 25.59 25.27 -2.84
N PRO A 109 25.97 26.56 -2.98
CA PRO A 109 25.64 27.66 -2.07
C PRO A 109 24.17 28.09 -2.22
N VAL A 110 23.52 28.40 -1.10
CA VAL A 110 22.13 28.89 -1.06
C VAL A 110 22.12 30.36 -0.66
N THR A 111 21.26 31.15 -1.29
CA THR A 111 21.07 32.54 -0.87
C THR A 111 20.10 32.63 0.31
N ARG A 112 20.22 33.69 1.14
CA ARG A 112 19.27 33.96 2.24
C ARG A 112 17.82 33.95 1.77
N ASN A 113 17.53 34.59 0.64
CA ASN A 113 16.17 34.68 0.10
C ASN A 113 15.61 33.31 -0.35
N GLU A 114 16.43 32.46 -0.96
CA GLU A 114 16.01 31.11 -1.35
C GLU A 114 15.69 30.25 -0.13
N LEU A 115 16.58 30.29 0.87
CA LEU A 115 16.40 29.56 2.12
C LEU A 115 15.11 29.98 2.85
N LEU A 116 14.93 31.28 3.07
CA LEU A 116 13.76 31.82 3.77
C LEU A 116 12.46 31.55 3.02
N ARG A 117 12.47 31.65 1.67
CA ARG A 117 11.30 31.33 0.85
C ARG A 117 10.92 29.85 0.99
N ALA A 118 11.88 28.94 0.92
CA ALA A 118 11.62 27.51 1.05
C ALA A 118 10.97 27.20 2.41
N ILE A 119 11.53 27.76 3.49
CA ILE A 119 11.02 27.61 4.86
C ILE A 119 9.60 28.16 4.98
N ALA A 120 9.36 29.39 4.54
CA ALA A 120 8.05 30.04 4.63
C ALA A 120 6.96 29.21 3.94
N VAL A 121 7.22 28.71 2.73
CA VAL A 121 6.25 27.88 1.98
C VAL A 121 5.94 26.59 2.74
N ARG A 122 6.94 25.95 3.37
CA ARG A 122 6.73 24.69 4.10
C ARG A 122 6.00 24.89 5.43
N LEU A 123 6.34 25.93 6.17
CA LEU A 123 5.63 26.30 7.39
C LEU A 123 4.18 26.69 7.09
N GLN A 124 3.93 27.47 6.03
CA GLN A 124 2.58 27.85 5.63
C GLN A 124 1.73 26.63 5.24
N LYS A 125 2.29 25.71 4.44
CA LYS A 125 1.61 24.46 4.06
C LYS A 125 1.28 23.61 5.30
N GLN A 126 2.22 23.50 6.24
CA GLN A 126 2.01 22.75 7.47
C GLN A 126 0.94 23.40 8.37
N ALA A 127 0.97 24.72 8.51
CA ALA A 127 -0.03 25.47 9.26
C ALA A 127 -1.43 25.29 8.67
N LEU A 128 -1.55 25.35 7.33
CA LEU A 128 -2.81 25.11 6.62
C LEU A 128 -3.35 23.71 6.89
N PHE A 129 -2.51 22.68 6.83
CA PHE A 129 -2.94 21.32 7.16
C PHE A 129 -3.38 21.22 8.62
N ARG A 130 -2.60 21.73 9.58
CA ARG A 130 -2.96 21.70 11.00
C ARG A 130 -4.29 22.40 11.26
N TYR A 131 -4.50 23.57 10.66
CA TYR A 131 -5.76 24.30 10.72
C TYR A 131 -6.91 23.46 10.17
N TRP A 132 -6.79 22.97 8.94
CA TRP A 132 -7.83 22.17 8.29
C TRP A 132 -8.19 20.93 9.12
N TYR A 133 -7.20 20.19 9.62
CA TYR A 133 -7.48 19.02 10.46
C TYR A 133 -8.10 19.38 11.81
N ALA A 134 -7.73 20.50 12.41
CA ALA A 134 -8.36 20.97 13.65
C ALA A 134 -9.83 21.35 13.42
N THR A 135 -10.12 22.10 12.34
CA THR A 135 -11.47 22.64 12.06
C THR A 135 -12.41 21.64 11.38
N ASN A 136 -11.88 20.69 10.61
CA ASN A 136 -12.66 19.72 9.83
C ASN A 136 -12.62 18.31 10.43
N SER A 137 -12.06 18.14 11.63
CA SER A 137 -12.06 16.86 12.37
C SER A 137 -13.45 16.24 12.54
N HIS A 138 -14.50 17.06 12.65
CA HIS A 138 -15.90 16.58 12.74
C HIS A 138 -16.56 16.29 11.38
N GLN A 139 -16.08 16.89 10.29
CA GLN A 139 -16.53 16.58 8.92
C GLN A 139 -15.82 15.35 8.34
N LEU A 140 -14.66 15.01 8.90
CA LEU A 140 -14.19 13.65 8.97
C LEU A 140 -15.08 12.89 9.96
N ALA A 141 -16.38 12.78 9.67
CA ALA A 141 -17.09 11.58 10.08
C ALA A 141 -16.15 10.43 9.70
N PRO A 142 -15.83 9.48 10.60
CA PRO A 142 -15.15 8.26 10.15
C PRO A 142 -15.97 7.84 8.96
N ALA A 143 -15.41 7.91 7.73
CA ALA A 143 -16.14 7.62 6.51
C ALA A 143 -16.93 6.40 6.89
N GLN A 144 -18.27 6.56 7.06
CA GLN A 144 -19.05 5.63 7.86
C GLN A 144 -18.50 4.30 7.45
N PHE A 145 -17.91 3.54 8.39
CA PHE A 145 -17.49 2.21 8.06
C PHE A 145 -18.79 1.61 7.58
N LEU A 146 -18.97 1.66 6.28
CA LEU A 146 -20.02 1.01 5.59
C LEU A 146 -19.60 -0.38 6.00
N THR A 147 -20.35 -0.90 6.95
CA THR A 147 -20.62 -2.30 7.07
C THR A 147 -21.31 -2.72 5.76
N THR A 148 -20.74 -2.37 4.60
CA THR A 148 -20.67 -3.24 3.45
C THR A 148 -20.02 -4.47 4.01
N SER A 149 -20.88 -5.42 4.38
CA SER A 149 -20.62 -6.84 4.46
C SER A 149 -19.19 -7.14 4.06
N VAL A 150 -18.35 -7.50 5.04
CA VAL A 150 -17.00 -8.00 4.81
C VAL A 150 -17.07 -8.92 3.61
N ASN A 151 -16.63 -8.44 2.45
CA ASN A 151 -16.42 -9.32 1.33
C ASN A 151 -15.14 -10.04 1.70
N CYS A 152 -15.25 -11.23 2.32
CA CYS A 152 -14.15 -12.12 2.71
C CYS A 152 -13.31 -12.61 1.51
N GLN A 153 -13.25 -11.84 0.42
CA GLN A 153 -12.63 -12.16 -0.85
C GLN A 153 -11.55 -11.15 -1.26
N SER A 154 -11.41 -10.00 -0.58
CA SER A 154 -10.32 -9.07 -0.91
C SER A 154 -8.97 -9.66 -0.47
N ILE A 155 -8.02 -9.73 -1.40
CA ILE A 155 -6.67 -10.23 -1.16
C ILE A 155 -5.72 -9.16 -0.60
N PHE A 156 -6.19 -7.92 -0.53
CA PHE A 156 -5.35 -6.78 -0.21
C PHE A 156 -5.15 -6.65 1.30
N PRO A 157 -3.93 -6.26 1.74
CA PRO A 157 -3.66 -6.06 3.16
C PRO A 157 -4.40 -4.81 3.67
N ILE A 158 -4.87 -4.86 4.91
CA ILE A 158 -5.53 -3.73 5.57
C ILE A 158 -4.45 -2.77 6.05
N ILE A 159 -4.05 -1.85 5.19
CA ILE A 159 -3.06 -0.81 5.49
C ILE A 159 -3.73 0.54 5.25
N PRO A 160 -4.06 1.31 6.31
CA PRO A 160 -4.84 2.55 6.18
C PRO A 160 -4.24 3.55 5.17
N ARG A 161 -2.90 3.68 5.16
CA ARG A 161 -2.18 4.57 4.24
C ARG A 161 -2.26 4.15 2.77
N LEU A 162 -2.49 2.86 2.50
CA LEU A 162 -2.59 2.31 1.14
C LEU A 162 -4.03 1.95 0.76
N LYS A 163 -5.02 2.27 1.60
CA LYS A 163 -6.42 1.90 1.37
C LYS A 163 -6.92 2.38 0.00
N ASN A 164 -6.71 3.66 -0.33
CA ASN A 164 -7.14 4.22 -1.61
C ASN A 164 -6.46 3.57 -2.81
N VAL A 165 -5.21 3.09 -2.65
CA VAL A 165 -4.47 2.36 -3.69
C VAL A 165 -5.16 1.03 -3.96
N PHE A 166 -5.43 0.25 -2.91
CA PHE A 166 -6.06 -1.06 -3.04
C PHE A 166 -7.52 -0.98 -3.46
N ASP A 167 -8.26 0.02 -2.99
CA ASP A 167 -9.64 0.29 -3.43
C ASP A 167 -9.67 0.60 -4.94
N TYR A 168 -8.73 1.42 -5.42
CA TYR A 168 -8.64 1.72 -6.84
C TYR A 168 -8.30 0.47 -7.67
N ILE A 169 -7.37 -0.37 -7.20
CA ILE A 169 -7.07 -1.64 -7.88
C ILE A 169 -8.30 -2.56 -7.87
N GLU A 170 -9.00 -2.72 -6.75
CA GLU A 170 -10.20 -3.57 -6.67
C GLU A 170 -11.29 -3.08 -7.64
N ALA A 171 -11.45 -1.77 -7.79
CA ALA A 171 -12.43 -1.20 -8.71
C ALA A 171 -12.04 -1.31 -10.19
N ASN A 172 -10.74 -1.33 -10.50
CA ASN A 172 -10.25 -1.15 -11.88
C ASN A 172 -9.36 -2.29 -12.40
N TYR A 173 -9.14 -3.39 -11.65
CA TYR A 173 -8.24 -4.46 -12.10
C TYR A 173 -8.67 -5.12 -13.42
N GLN A 174 -9.95 -4.99 -13.80
CA GLN A 174 -10.50 -5.50 -15.06
C GLN A 174 -10.15 -4.62 -16.26
N GLU A 175 -9.79 -3.37 -16.00
CA GLU A 175 -9.29 -2.44 -17.01
C GLU A 175 -7.80 -2.69 -17.21
N GLY A 176 -7.26 -2.28 -18.36
CA GLY A 176 -5.84 -2.40 -18.73
C GLY A 176 -4.89 -1.52 -17.89
N ILE A 177 -5.17 -1.31 -16.61
CA ILE A 177 -4.44 -0.41 -15.71
C ILE A 177 -2.99 -0.83 -15.49
N THR A 178 -2.15 0.18 -15.36
CA THR A 178 -0.72 0.12 -15.06
C THR A 178 -0.43 0.74 -13.69
N SER A 179 0.80 0.59 -13.20
CA SER A 179 1.22 1.27 -11.95
C SER A 179 1.12 2.79 -12.03
N SER A 180 1.28 3.36 -13.23
CA SER A 180 1.17 4.81 -13.44
C SER A 180 -0.26 5.30 -13.32
N ASP A 181 -1.23 4.57 -13.86
CA ASP A 181 -2.66 4.93 -13.76
C ASP A 181 -3.12 4.91 -12.30
N VAL A 182 -2.67 3.90 -11.54
CA VAL A 182 -2.95 3.82 -10.10
C VAL A 182 -2.35 5.03 -9.37
N ALA A 183 -1.11 5.41 -9.70
CA ALA A 183 -0.43 6.52 -9.05
C ALA A 183 -1.06 7.87 -9.35
N GLU A 184 -1.43 8.11 -10.61
CA GLU A 184 -2.15 9.31 -11.03
C GLU A 184 -3.49 9.43 -10.29
N ALA A 185 -4.26 8.34 -10.20
CA ALA A 185 -5.56 8.34 -9.53
C ALA A 185 -5.50 8.68 -8.04
N VAL A 186 -4.40 8.34 -7.36
CA VAL A 186 -4.21 8.66 -5.93
C VAL A 186 -3.37 9.92 -5.68
N GLY A 187 -2.96 10.62 -6.74
CA GLY A 187 -2.22 11.89 -6.64
C GLY A 187 -0.74 11.74 -6.29
N TYR A 188 -0.10 10.63 -6.65
CA TYR A 188 1.33 10.39 -6.44
C TYR A 188 2.09 10.18 -7.75
N SER A 189 3.41 10.37 -7.72
CA SER A 189 4.26 9.92 -8.82
C SER A 189 4.34 8.39 -8.84
N SER A 190 4.38 7.80 -10.05
CA SER A 190 4.42 6.34 -10.25
C SER A 190 5.59 5.66 -9.51
N ALA A 191 6.76 6.30 -9.53
CA ALA A 191 7.95 5.81 -8.81
C ALA A 191 7.77 5.84 -7.29
N TYR A 192 7.25 6.95 -6.73
CA TYR A 192 7.02 7.09 -5.30
C TYR A 192 6.02 6.05 -4.81
N LEU A 193 4.86 5.92 -5.48
CA LEU A 193 3.84 4.98 -5.03
C LEU A 193 4.32 3.53 -5.12
N THR A 194 5.02 3.17 -6.19
CA THR A 194 5.55 1.82 -6.37
C THR A 194 6.52 1.46 -5.25
N ASN A 195 7.42 2.38 -4.89
CA ASN A 195 8.36 2.20 -3.79
C ASN A 195 7.64 2.12 -2.42
N GLN A 196 6.66 2.98 -2.17
CA GLN A 196 5.90 2.99 -0.92
C GLN A 196 5.11 1.69 -0.71
N VAL A 197 4.44 1.20 -1.75
CA VAL A 197 3.70 -0.08 -1.71
C VAL A 197 4.69 -1.23 -1.52
N ALA A 198 5.80 -1.26 -2.26
CA ALA A 198 6.82 -2.29 -2.09
C ALA A 198 7.45 -2.30 -0.69
N LYS A 199 7.73 -1.12 -0.10
CA LYS A 199 8.28 -1.01 1.27
C LYS A 199 7.31 -1.58 2.30
N GLN A 200 6.01 -1.30 2.16
CA GLN A 200 5.01 -1.70 3.16
C GLN A 200 4.48 -3.12 2.96
N THR A 201 4.50 -3.65 1.74
CA THR A 201 3.89 -4.96 1.43
C THR A 201 4.86 -6.01 0.89
N GLY A 202 6.13 -5.65 0.67
CA GLY A 202 7.13 -6.51 0.03
C GLY A 202 6.89 -6.80 -1.46
N LYS A 203 5.92 -6.13 -2.10
CA LYS A 203 5.50 -6.37 -3.49
C LYS A 203 5.20 -5.04 -4.18
N ALA A 204 5.58 -4.93 -5.45
CA ALA A 204 5.22 -3.77 -6.27
C ALA A 204 3.71 -3.74 -6.59
N ILE A 205 3.19 -2.57 -6.96
CA ILE A 205 1.78 -2.37 -7.38
C ILE A 205 1.38 -3.33 -8.50
N THR A 206 2.24 -3.48 -9.51
CA THR A 206 1.99 -4.37 -10.66
C THR A 206 1.76 -5.82 -10.20
N ALA A 207 2.48 -6.27 -9.17
CA ALA A 207 2.29 -7.61 -8.62
C ALA A 207 0.91 -7.76 -7.96
N TRP A 208 0.44 -6.73 -7.24
CA TRP A 208 -0.89 -6.71 -6.64
C TRP A 208 -2.01 -6.73 -7.68
N ILE A 209 -1.87 -5.97 -8.78
CA ILE A 209 -2.83 -6.00 -9.90
C ILE A 209 -2.90 -7.41 -10.50
N ILE A 210 -1.74 -8.01 -10.78
CA ILE A 210 -1.66 -9.36 -11.36
C ILE A 210 -2.28 -10.38 -10.41
N GLU A 211 -1.92 -10.37 -9.13
CA GLU A 211 -2.42 -11.31 -8.13
C GLU A 211 -3.94 -11.21 -7.99
N ARG A 212 -4.49 -9.98 -8.00
CA ARG A 212 -5.93 -9.79 -7.96
C ARG A 212 -6.61 -10.35 -9.20
N ARG A 213 -6.05 -10.11 -10.39
CA ARG A 213 -6.52 -10.70 -11.66
C ARG A 213 -6.45 -12.23 -11.63
N MET A 214 -5.41 -12.84 -11.06
CA MET A 214 -5.29 -14.30 -10.95
C MET A 214 -6.37 -14.92 -10.06
N VAL A 215 -6.72 -14.25 -8.96
CA VAL A 215 -7.83 -14.69 -8.10
C VAL A 215 -9.17 -14.61 -8.83
N ALA A 216 -9.42 -13.52 -9.57
CA ALA A 216 -10.61 -13.40 -10.41
C ALA A 216 -10.64 -14.46 -11.53
N ALA A 217 -9.50 -14.72 -12.17
CA ALA A 217 -9.35 -15.74 -13.21
C ALA A 217 -9.74 -17.13 -12.72
N ARG A 218 -9.29 -17.52 -11.52
CA ARG A 218 -9.67 -18.81 -10.91
C ARG A 218 -11.18 -18.94 -10.74
N ALA A 219 -11.85 -17.88 -10.30
CA ALA A 219 -13.30 -17.89 -10.13
C ALA A 219 -14.02 -18.07 -11.47
N LEU A 220 -13.61 -17.32 -12.51
CA LEU A 220 -14.17 -17.44 -13.86
C LEU A 220 -13.90 -18.82 -14.47
N LEU A 221 -12.67 -19.32 -14.38
CA LEU A 221 -12.30 -20.64 -14.91
C LEU A 221 -13.09 -21.77 -14.25
N LYS A 222 -13.39 -21.65 -12.95
CA LYS A 222 -14.13 -22.68 -12.21
C LYS A 222 -15.62 -22.63 -12.47
N ASN A 223 -16.19 -21.43 -12.49
CA ASN A 223 -17.64 -21.23 -12.41
C ASN A 223 -18.30 -20.91 -13.75
N THR A 224 -17.53 -20.70 -14.83
CA THR A 224 -18.05 -20.36 -16.15
C THR A 224 -17.49 -21.27 -17.24
N HIS A 225 -18.19 -21.28 -18.38
CA HIS A 225 -17.77 -21.97 -19.62
C HIS A 225 -17.16 -21.02 -20.66
N GLN A 226 -16.84 -19.79 -20.27
CA GLN A 226 -16.25 -18.77 -21.15
C GLN A 226 -14.93 -19.25 -21.77
N THR A 227 -14.58 -18.76 -22.95
CA THR A 227 -13.27 -19.09 -23.55
C THR A 227 -12.11 -18.47 -22.75
N ILE A 228 -10.88 -18.92 -22.99
CA ILE A 228 -9.71 -18.35 -22.27
C ILE A 228 -9.47 -16.91 -22.74
N GLU A 229 -9.75 -16.63 -24.00
CA GLU A 229 -9.72 -15.32 -24.64
C GLU A 229 -10.72 -14.36 -23.99
N GLU A 230 -11.98 -14.80 -23.80
CA GLU A 230 -13.00 -14.00 -23.12
C GLU A 230 -12.64 -13.69 -21.65
N ILE A 231 -12.04 -14.66 -20.95
CA ILE A 231 -11.60 -14.47 -19.57
C ILE A 231 -10.42 -13.49 -19.53
N ALA A 232 -9.45 -13.62 -20.43
CA ALA A 232 -8.33 -12.70 -20.52
C ALA A 232 -8.81 -11.25 -20.75
N ALA A 233 -9.72 -11.05 -21.72
CA ALA A 233 -10.31 -9.75 -22.02
C ALA A 233 -11.07 -9.17 -20.81
N LYS A 234 -11.89 -9.96 -20.11
CA LYS A 234 -12.61 -9.54 -18.89
C LYS A 234 -11.70 -9.17 -17.71
N LEU A 235 -10.42 -9.53 -17.77
CA LEU A 235 -9.43 -9.25 -16.73
C LEU A 235 -8.40 -8.21 -17.18
N GLY A 236 -8.68 -7.48 -18.27
CA GLY A 236 -7.84 -6.38 -18.74
C GLY A 236 -6.58 -6.81 -19.48
N TYR A 237 -6.53 -8.06 -19.96
CA TYR A 237 -5.42 -8.55 -20.79
C TYR A 237 -5.75 -8.36 -22.27
N GLN A 238 -4.87 -7.64 -22.96
CA GLN A 238 -4.93 -7.50 -24.42
C GLN A 238 -4.47 -8.77 -25.17
N ASN A 239 -3.68 -9.63 -24.49
CA ASN A 239 -3.08 -10.81 -25.10
C ASN A 239 -3.33 -12.07 -24.24
N THR A 240 -4.05 -13.03 -24.80
CA THR A 240 -4.40 -14.31 -24.16
C THR A 240 -3.18 -15.16 -23.81
N SER A 241 -2.13 -15.12 -24.64
CA SER A 241 -0.89 -15.86 -24.38
C SER A 241 -0.14 -15.29 -23.18
N HIS A 242 -0.12 -13.96 -23.04
CA HIS A 242 0.46 -13.29 -21.87
C HIS A 242 -0.29 -13.65 -20.58
N PHE A 243 -1.64 -13.59 -20.61
CA PHE A 243 -2.49 -14.05 -19.51
C PHE A 243 -2.18 -15.51 -19.14
N SER A 244 -2.17 -16.41 -20.13
CA SER A 244 -1.95 -17.84 -19.90
C SER A 244 -0.57 -18.14 -19.29
N ARG A 245 0.46 -17.40 -19.70
CA ARG A 245 1.80 -17.49 -19.13
C ARG A 245 1.80 -17.04 -17.67
N GLN A 246 1.24 -15.87 -17.35
CA GLN A 246 1.17 -15.37 -15.97
C GLN A 246 0.35 -16.29 -15.06
N PHE A 247 -0.78 -16.81 -15.54
CA PHE A 247 -1.57 -17.78 -14.80
C PHE A 247 -0.80 -19.06 -14.49
N SER A 248 -0.06 -19.57 -15.48
CA SER A 248 0.78 -20.76 -15.30
C SER A 248 1.91 -20.51 -14.30
N GLN A 249 2.52 -19.32 -14.30
CA GLN A 249 3.54 -18.94 -13.32
C GLN A 249 2.99 -18.89 -11.90
N HIS A 250 1.77 -18.38 -11.69
CA HIS A 250 1.16 -18.27 -10.38
C HIS A 250 0.53 -19.56 -9.84
N HIS A 251 0.10 -20.48 -10.72
CA HIS A 251 -0.70 -21.65 -10.32
C HIS A 251 -0.13 -23.00 -10.78
N GLY A 252 1.01 -23.01 -11.48
CA GLY A 252 1.71 -24.21 -11.95
C GLY A 252 1.02 -24.95 -13.10
N LEU A 253 -0.15 -24.50 -13.56
CA LEU A 253 -0.92 -25.12 -14.64
C LEU A 253 -1.46 -24.06 -15.60
N SER A 254 -1.61 -24.41 -16.88
CA SER A 254 -2.29 -23.53 -17.84
C SER A 254 -3.77 -23.33 -17.47
N PRO A 255 -4.39 -22.21 -17.86
CA PRO A 255 -5.81 -21.94 -17.57
C PRO A 255 -6.74 -23.08 -17.99
N ALA A 256 -6.53 -23.66 -19.17
CA ALA A 256 -7.32 -24.77 -19.69
C ALA A 256 -7.17 -26.05 -18.84
N HIS A 257 -5.94 -26.41 -18.46
CA HIS A 257 -5.68 -27.56 -17.59
C HIS A 257 -6.23 -27.33 -16.17
N TRP A 258 -6.06 -26.12 -15.64
CA TRP A 258 -6.59 -25.74 -14.34
C TRP A 258 -8.11 -25.85 -14.30
N ARG A 259 -8.81 -25.36 -15.34
CA ARG A 259 -10.27 -25.50 -15.51
C ARG A 259 -10.68 -26.96 -15.48
N LYS A 260 -10.08 -27.80 -16.34
CA LYS A 260 -10.41 -29.23 -16.44
C LYS A 260 -10.31 -29.90 -15.06
N LYS A 261 -9.24 -29.65 -14.31
CA LYS A 261 -9.03 -30.21 -12.96
C LYS A 261 -10.09 -29.76 -11.94
N HIS A 262 -10.50 -28.49 -11.96
CA HIS A 262 -11.37 -27.91 -10.95
C HIS A 262 -12.87 -28.00 -11.26
N GLN A 263 -13.25 -28.20 -12.54
CA GLN A 263 -14.63 -28.50 -12.90
C GLN A 263 -14.96 -29.99 -12.68
N LEU A 264 -14.03 -30.92 -12.98
CA LEU A 264 -14.20 -32.36 -12.71
C LEU A 264 -14.43 -32.68 -11.21
N THR A 265 -13.71 -31.98 -10.33
CA THR A 265 -13.85 -32.14 -8.87
C THR A 265 -15.14 -31.53 -8.31
N SER A 266 -15.77 -30.61 -9.05
CA SER A 266 -17.07 -30.02 -8.69
C SER A 266 -18.23 -30.96 -9.06
N THR A 267 -18.11 -31.69 -10.17
CA THR A 267 -19.10 -32.70 -10.60
C THR A 267 -19.07 -33.94 -9.70
N SER A 268 -17.89 -34.39 -9.28
CA SER A 268 -17.73 -35.59 -8.43
C SER A 268 -18.24 -35.40 -6.98
N LYS A 269 -18.27 -34.15 -6.47
CA LYS A 269 -18.92 -33.85 -5.18
C LYS A 269 -20.45 -33.90 -5.24
N ASN A 270 -21.06 -33.73 -6.41
CA ASN A 270 -22.51 -33.85 -6.58
C ASN A 270 -22.98 -35.29 -6.80
N THR A 271 -22.14 -36.18 -7.35
CA THR A 271 -22.50 -37.60 -7.51
C THR A 271 -22.53 -38.34 -6.16
N LYS A 272 -21.71 -37.92 -5.18
CA LYS A 272 -21.69 -38.53 -3.84
C LYS A 272 -22.89 -38.15 -2.96
N LEU A 273 -23.69 -37.16 -3.37
CA LEU A 273 -24.95 -36.80 -2.70
C LEU A 273 -26.20 -37.41 -3.37
N GLN A 274 -26.07 -37.98 -4.57
CA GLN A 274 -27.19 -38.67 -5.25
C GLN A 274 -27.21 -40.19 -5.00
N PHE A 275 -26.10 -40.80 -4.58
CA PHE A 275 -26.08 -42.22 -4.20
C PHE A 275 -26.46 -42.50 -2.73
N ILE A 276 -26.66 -41.47 -1.89
CA ILE A 276 -27.06 -41.65 -0.46
C ILE A 276 -28.57 -41.38 -0.25
N LYS A 277 -29.30 -40.89 -1.26
CA LYS A 277 -30.74 -40.56 -1.14
C LYS A 277 -31.72 -41.61 -1.67
N ASN A 278 -31.26 -42.79 -2.07
CA ASN A 278 -32.13 -43.85 -2.61
C ASN A 278 -32.20 -45.15 -1.77
N GLU A 279 -31.85 -45.12 -0.48
CA GLU A 279 -32.04 -46.29 0.42
C GLU A 279 -33.08 -46.13 1.54
N ASN A 280 -33.75 -44.98 1.68
CA ASN A 280 -34.73 -44.79 2.76
C ASN A 280 -36.16 -44.64 2.28
N ASN A 281 -36.69 -45.66 1.59
CA ASN A 281 -38.14 -45.86 1.53
C ASN A 281 -38.52 -47.33 1.72
N SER A 282 -38.57 -47.78 2.97
CA SER A 282 -39.35 -48.94 3.37
C SER A 282 -39.68 -48.89 4.86
N PRO A 283 -40.97 -48.81 5.25
CA PRO A 283 -41.39 -49.10 6.62
C PRO A 283 -42.00 -50.51 6.72
N LEU A 284 -41.36 -51.30 7.58
CA LEU A 284 -41.92 -52.15 8.64
C LEU A 284 -42.74 -53.43 8.35
N ALA A 285 -42.32 -54.45 9.12
CA ALA A 285 -43.08 -55.52 9.77
C ALA A 285 -43.23 -56.87 9.05
N LYS A 286 -42.48 -57.85 9.57
CA LYS A 286 -42.95 -59.24 9.69
C LYS A 286 -43.76 -59.37 10.99
N PRO A 287 -44.70 -60.32 11.04
CA PRO A 287 -44.61 -61.32 12.08
C PRO A 287 -44.72 -62.75 11.53
N VAL A 288 -43.95 -63.64 12.15
CA VAL A 288 -43.99 -65.09 11.93
C VAL A 288 -45.24 -65.67 12.61
N PRO A 289 -45.85 -66.73 12.05
CA PRO A 289 -46.02 -67.92 12.87
C PRO A 289 -45.74 -69.25 12.13
N VAL A 290 -45.10 -70.15 12.89
CA VAL A 290 -45.38 -71.60 13.07
C VAL A 290 -45.25 -72.59 11.89
N VAL A 291 -44.63 -73.71 12.26
CA VAL A 291 -44.23 -74.91 11.51
C VAL A 291 -45.41 -75.80 11.08
N SER A 292 -45.37 -76.29 9.83
CA SER A 292 -45.74 -77.65 9.34
C SER A 292 -45.68 -77.60 7.81
N GLY A 293 -45.02 -78.46 7.02
CA GLY A 293 -44.85 -79.90 7.09
C GLY A 293 -45.58 -80.54 5.90
N ARG A 294 -44.84 -81.27 5.05
CA ARG A 294 -45.27 -82.08 3.87
C ARG A 294 -45.67 -81.24 2.64
N GLY A 295 -45.33 -81.57 1.40
CA GLY A 295 -44.72 -82.75 0.79
C GLY A 295 -45.20 -82.82 -0.66
N THR A 296 -44.40 -83.44 -1.55
CA THR A 296 -44.82 -84.02 -2.86
C THR A 296 -45.27 -82.99 -3.92
N SER A 297 -45.12 -83.12 -5.24
CA SER A 297 -44.54 -84.11 -6.16
C SER A 297 -44.70 -83.55 -7.58
N PHE A 298 -43.89 -84.05 -8.53
CA PHE A 298 -44.16 -84.15 -9.98
C PHE A 298 -44.37 -82.83 -10.76
N LYS A 299 -43.82 -82.60 -11.94
CA LYS A 299 -43.20 -83.44 -12.97
C LYS A 299 -42.36 -82.51 -13.86
#